data_AF-A0A935LWG8-F1
#
_entry.id   AF-A0A935LWG8-F1
#
_cell.length_a   1.000
_cell.length_b   1.000
_cell.length_c   1.000
_cell.angle_alpha   90.00
_cell.angle_beta   90.00
_cell.angle_gamma   90.00
#
_symmetry.space_group_name_H-M   'P 1'
#
loop_
_entity.id
_entity.type
_entity.pdbx_description
1 polymer ?
#
loop_
_entity_poly.entity_id
_entity_poly.type
_entity_poly.pdbx_seq_one_letter_code
_entity_poly.pdbx_strand_id
1 'polypeptide(L)'
;MSTCRLKKQKSVYIPELQWEHSRSLIRARGRIVSNQTRCKNRIWQLLHFSGLTLPLGYEAGQYWSKNFIQQLESLDCGDSETLKTTLKLYIRDYQQTRDLLLAATRAIRKLCKEPAYEKQITLLRSVPGIGEINAAIILMELQDIHRFKHFDQLCSYVGLIPDTSDSGETRISKGITKRSNQYLRAALVESS
;
A
#
# COMPACT_ATOMS: atom_id res chain seq x y z
N MET A 1 -20.91 -44.75 -16.79
CA MET A 1 -19.90 -44.73 -15.69
C MET A 1 -18.89 -43.62 -15.96
N SER A 2 -19.23 -42.37 -15.61
CA SER A 2 -18.39 -41.20 -15.89
C SER A 2 -17.36 -41.02 -14.76
N THR A 3 -16.08 -41.15 -15.10
CA THR A 3 -14.96 -41.02 -14.18
C THR A 3 -14.75 -39.56 -13.77
N CYS A 4 -15.06 -39.25 -12.51
CA CYS A 4 -14.77 -37.96 -11.90
C CYS A 4 -13.24 -37.80 -11.77
N ARG A 5 -12.64 -37.05 -12.69
CA ARG A 5 -11.21 -36.73 -12.69
C ARG A 5 -10.93 -35.73 -11.57
N LEU A 6 -10.65 -36.24 -10.37
CA LEU A 6 -10.13 -35.44 -9.25
C LEU A 6 -8.88 -34.71 -9.71
N LYS A 7 -9.00 -33.40 -9.99
CA LYS A 7 -7.87 -32.52 -10.27
C LYS A 7 -6.90 -32.61 -9.10
N LYS A 8 -5.71 -33.17 -9.35
CA LYS A 8 -4.56 -33.21 -8.43
C LYS A 8 -4.40 -31.82 -7.81
N GLN A 9 -4.74 -31.65 -6.53
CA GLN A 9 -4.46 -30.41 -5.80
C GLN A 9 -2.95 -30.19 -5.82
N LYS A 10 -2.51 -29.09 -6.41
CA LYS A 10 -1.11 -28.67 -6.34
C LYS A 10 -0.77 -28.41 -4.87
N SER A 11 0.40 -28.86 -4.42
CA SER A 11 0.90 -28.51 -3.09
C SER A 11 0.91 -26.99 -2.96
N VAL A 12 0.36 -26.50 -1.85
CA VAL A 12 0.37 -25.07 -1.54
C VAL A 12 1.79 -24.71 -1.13
N TYR A 13 2.38 -23.69 -1.76
CA TYR A 13 3.67 -23.16 -1.33
C TYR A 13 3.54 -22.59 0.07
N ILE A 14 4.35 -23.09 1.01
CA ILE A 14 4.38 -22.62 2.40
C ILE A 14 5.65 -21.78 2.57
N PRO A 15 5.52 -20.46 2.76
CA PRO A 15 6.64 -19.60 3.10
C PRO A 15 7.34 -20.01 4.39
N GLU A 16 8.64 -19.71 4.47
CA GLU A 16 9.35 -19.73 5.74
C GLU A 16 8.79 -18.64 6.68
N LEU A 17 8.67 -18.97 7.96
CA LEU A 17 7.99 -18.13 8.96
C LEU A 17 8.61 -16.74 9.09
N GLN A 18 9.95 -16.65 9.05
CA GLN A 18 10.67 -15.37 9.12
C GLN A 18 10.23 -14.42 8.00
N TRP A 19 10.10 -14.94 6.78
CA TRP A 19 9.69 -14.14 5.63
C TRP A 19 8.22 -13.72 5.69
N GLU A 20 7.36 -14.52 6.31
CA GLU A 20 5.95 -14.16 6.52
C GLU A 20 5.80 -13.04 7.57
N HIS A 21 6.62 -13.06 8.62
CA HIS A 21 6.69 -11.96 9.59
C HIS A 21 7.22 -10.68 8.95
N SER A 22 8.27 -10.77 8.13
CA SER A 22 8.81 -9.64 7.36
C SER A 22 7.78 -9.06 6.39
N ARG A 23 7.03 -9.92 5.69
CA ARG A 23 5.90 -9.51 4.84
C ARG A 23 4.80 -8.81 5.63
N SER A 24 4.49 -9.29 6.83
CA SER A 24 3.49 -8.67 7.70
C SER A 24 3.85 -7.22 8.06
N LEU A 25 5.14 -6.94 8.32
CA LEU A 25 5.64 -5.58 8.56
C LEU A 25 5.46 -4.67 7.34
N ILE A 26 5.78 -5.16 6.15
CA ILE A 26 5.61 -4.42 4.89
C ILE A 26 4.13 -4.08 4.65
N ARG A 27 3.24 -5.07 4.81
CA ARG A 27 1.79 -4.88 4.66
C ARG A 27 1.23 -3.93 5.71
N ALA A 28 1.73 -3.98 6.94
CA ALA A 28 1.38 -3.05 8.00
C ALA A 28 1.71 -1.60 7.61
N ARG A 29 2.90 -1.33 7.05
CA ARG A 29 3.23 0.00 6.51
C ARG A 29 2.21 0.46 5.47
N GLY A 30 1.86 -0.39 4.50
CA GLY A 30 0.86 -0.03 3.47
C GLY A 30 -0.53 0.29 4.04
N ARG A 31 -0.94 -0.44 5.10
CA ARG A 31 -2.17 -0.11 5.83
C ARG A 31 -2.07 1.24 6.53
N ILE A 32 -0.93 1.56 7.14
CA ILE A 32 -0.71 2.86 7.79
C ILE A 32 -0.74 4.01 6.78
N VAL A 33 -0.15 3.84 5.59
CA VAL A 33 -0.27 4.83 4.48
C VAL A 33 -1.73 5.06 4.10
N SER A 34 -2.51 3.97 4.00
CA SER A 34 -3.95 4.07 3.73
C SER A 34 -4.70 4.77 4.87
N ASN A 35 -4.34 4.50 6.12
CA ASN A 35 -4.89 5.20 7.28
C ASN A 35 -4.60 6.70 7.21
N GLN A 36 -3.35 7.08 6.89
CA GLN A 36 -2.95 8.48 6.78
C GLN A 36 -3.82 9.22 5.76
N THR A 37 -4.05 8.60 4.60
CA THR A 37 -4.94 9.13 3.57
C THR A 37 -6.37 9.31 4.10
N ARG A 38 -6.88 8.34 4.87
CA ARG A 38 -8.20 8.47 5.51
C ARG A 38 -8.25 9.59 6.55
N CYS A 39 -7.22 9.77 7.38
CA CYS A 39 -7.15 10.87 8.34
C CYS A 39 -7.19 12.23 7.62
N LYS A 40 -6.40 12.39 6.55
CA LYS A 40 -6.46 13.60 5.72
C LYS A 40 -7.85 13.83 5.17
N ASN A 41 -8.47 12.81 4.59
CA ASN A 41 -9.81 12.92 4.00
C ASN A 41 -10.89 13.28 5.03
N ARG A 42 -10.81 12.77 6.26
CA ARG A 42 -11.73 13.14 7.35
C ARG A 42 -11.63 14.62 7.70
N ILE A 43 -10.40 15.15 7.79
CA ILE A 43 -10.18 16.58 8.04
C ILE A 43 -10.72 17.40 6.86
N TRP A 44 -10.40 17.01 5.62
CA TRP A 44 -10.93 17.67 4.42
C TRP A 44 -12.45 17.73 4.40
N GLN A 45 -13.11 16.60 4.66
CA GLN A 45 -14.57 16.53 4.69
C GLN A 45 -15.16 17.39 5.81
N LEU A 46 -14.57 17.35 7.02
CA LEU A 46 -15.02 18.17 8.14
C LEU A 46 -14.98 19.66 7.79
N LEU A 47 -13.89 20.14 7.20
CA LEU A 47 -13.74 21.54 6.80
C LEU A 47 -14.77 21.93 5.73
N HIS A 48 -14.93 21.08 4.70
CA HIS A 48 -15.90 21.31 3.64
C HIS A 48 -17.34 21.37 4.16
N PHE A 49 -17.75 20.44 5.03
CA PHE A 49 -19.10 20.43 5.60
C PHE A 49 -19.35 21.60 6.56
N SER A 50 -18.30 22.14 7.19
CA SER A 50 -18.41 23.24 8.15
C SER A 50 -18.31 24.62 7.48
N GLY A 51 -18.18 24.68 6.14
CA GLY A 51 -17.99 25.93 5.40
C GLY A 51 -16.63 26.61 5.63
N LEU A 52 -15.66 25.90 6.22
CA LEU A 52 -14.33 26.42 6.47
C LEU A 52 -13.47 26.24 5.23
N THR A 53 -12.91 27.34 4.73
CA THR A 53 -11.98 27.33 3.61
C THR A 53 -10.56 27.04 4.09
N LEU A 54 -9.84 26.21 3.34
CA LEU A 54 -8.43 25.95 3.60
C LEU A 54 -7.56 27.19 3.35
N PRO A 55 -6.41 27.31 4.02
CA PRO A 55 -5.39 28.29 3.66
C PRO A 55 -5.03 28.19 2.17
N LEU A 56 -4.94 29.34 1.50
CA LEU A 56 -4.61 29.46 0.08
C LEU A 56 -3.34 28.65 -0.28
N GLY A 57 -3.44 27.83 -1.34
CA GLY A 57 -2.31 27.08 -1.91
C GLY A 57 -2.25 25.59 -1.57
N TYR A 58 -3.20 25.05 -0.81
CA TYR A 58 -3.25 23.62 -0.47
C TYR A 58 -4.37 22.88 -1.21
N GLU A 59 -3.97 21.88 -2.00
CA GLU A 59 -4.89 20.98 -2.70
C GLU A 59 -4.97 19.60 -2.06
N ALA A 60 -6.03 18.86 -2.38
CA ALA A 60 -6.20 17.48 -1.96
C ALA A 60 -5.02 16.63 -2.46
N GLY A 61 -4.44 15.81 -1.58
CA GLY A 61 -3.32 14.93 -1.92
C GLY A 61 -1.92 15.50 -1.69
N GLN A 62 -1.77 16.80 -1.41
CA GLN A 62 -0.46 17.38 -1.12
C GLN A 62 0.16 16.87 0.20
N TYR A 63 1.49 17.02 0.30
CA TYR A 63 2.21 16.80 1.54
C TYR A 63 1.86 17.88 2.57
N TRP A 64 1.53 17.48 3.79
CA TRP A 64 1.19 18.40 4.86
C TRP A 64 2.44 18.77 5.65
N SER A 65 2.91 20.00 5.44
CA SER A 65 4.02 20.58 6.17
C SER A 65 3.67 20.77 7.66
N LYS A 66 4.68 20.97 8.50
CA LYS A 66 4.43 21.34 9.91
C LYS A 66 3.68 22.67 10.03
N ASN A 67 4.00 23.63 9.16
CA ASN A 67 3.33 24.93 9.11
C ASN A 67 1.84 24.76 8.80
N PHE A 68 1.49 23.95 7.79
CA PHE A 68 0.09 23.69 7.46
C PHE A 68 -0.70 23.08 8.61
N ILE A 69 -0.10 22.15 9.37
CA ILE A 69 -0.74 21.57 10.54
C ILE A 69 -0.98 22.64 11.62
N GLN A 70 -0.03 23.54 11.85
CA GLN A 70 -0.20 24.66 12.79
C GLN A 70 -1.31 25.61 12.34
N GLN A 71 -1.41 25.90 11.04
CA GLN A 71 -2.50 26.69 10.48
C GLN A 71 -3.87 26.02 10.70
N LEU A 72 -3.96 24.70 10.52
CA LEU A 72 -5.18 23.94 10.80
C LEU A 72 -5.56 24.00 12.29
N GLU A 73 -4.58 23.94 13.19
CA GLU A 73 -4.80 24.04 14.63
C GLU A 73 -5.27 25.44 15.06
N SER A 74 -4.88 26.48 14.32
CA SER A 74 -5.27 27.87 14.54
C SER A 74 -6.50 28.32 13.76
N LEU A 75 -7.18 27.42 13.04
CA LEU A 75 -8.37 27.78 12.26
C LEU A 75 -9.47 28.32 13.17
N ASP A 76 -10.04 29.45 12.76
CA ASP A 76 -11.23 29.99 13.40
C ASP A 76 -12.43 29.08 13.09
N CYS A 77 -13.00 28.49 14.13
CA CYS A 77 -14.18 27.63 14.05
C CYS A 77 -15.46 28.40 14.47
N GLY A 78 -15.37 29.73 14.57
CA GLY A 78 -16.39 30.56 15.20
C GLY A 78 -16.63 30.15 16.65
N ASP A 79 -17.87 30.26 17.11
CA ASP A 79 -18.26 29.96 18.49
C ASP A 79 -18.51 28.46 18.76
N SER A 80 -18.28 27.59 17.76
CA SER A 80 -18.55 26.15 17.88
C SER A 80 -17.39 25.39 18.53
N GLU A 81 -17.46 25.20 19.85
CA GLU A 81 -16.45 24.40 20.58
C GLU A 81 -16.45 22.91 20.17
N THR A 82 -17.60 22.38 19.75
CA THR A 82 -17.73 20.99 19.27
C THR A 82 -16.99 20.76 17.96
N LEU A 83 -17.08 21.71 17.02
CA LEU A 83 -16.31 21.68 15.76
C LEU A 83 -14.81 21.75 16.06
N LYS A 84 -14.39 22.71 16.89
CA LYS A 84 -12.99 22.89 17.30
C LYS A 84 -12.42 21.64 17.96
N THR A 85 -13.18 21.01 18.85
CA THR A 85 -12.80 19.75 19.51
C THR A 85 -12.65 18.62 18.50
N THR A 86 -13.60 18.49 17.58
CA THR A 86 -13.58 17.45 16.53
C THR A 86 -12.37 17.60 15.62
N LEU A 87 -12.07 18.83 15.18
CA LEU A 87 -10.91 19.14 14.36
C LEU A 87 -9.60 18.78 15.07
N LYS A 88 -9.45 19.17 16.35
CA LYS A 88 -8.29 18.80 17.18
C LYS A 88 -8.11 17.28 17.28
N LEU A 89 -9.19 16.52 17.46
CA LEU A 89 -9.13 15.06 17.51
C LEU A 89 -8.61 14.46 16.19
N TYR A 90 -9.10 14.95 15.06
CA TYR A 90 -8.65 14.47 13.75
C TYR A 90 -7.21 14.86 13.42
N ILE A 91 -6.78 16.07 13.80
CA ILE A 91 -5.38 16.50 13.66
C ILE A 91 -4.46 15.59 14.50
N ARG A 92 -4.85 15.28 15.74
CA ARG A 92 -4.10 14.36 16.60
C ARG A 92 -4.01 12.94 16.00
N ASP A 93 -5.10 12.39 15.48
CA ASP A 93 -5.12 11.08 14.80
C ASP A 93 -4.17 11.07 13.58
N TYR A 94 -4.17 12.15 12.80
CA TYR A 94 -3.23 12.32 11.68
C TYR A 94 -1.77 12.36 12.14
N GLN A 95 -1.46 13.12 13.20
CA GLN A 95 -0.10 13.20 13.76
C GLN A 95 0.38 11.84 14.26
N GLN A 96 -0.45 11.12 15.01
CA GLN A 96 -0.13 9.77 15.48
C GLN A 96 0.12 8.80 14.32
N THR A 97 -0.72 8.84 13.29
CA THR A 97 -0.55 8.00 12.10
C THR A 97 0.74 8.34 11.34
N ARG A 98 1.13 9.62 11.29
CA ARG A 98 2.41 10.05 10.70
C ARG A 98 3.61 9.51 11.48
N ASP A 99 3.57 9.52 12.80
CA ASP A 99 4.64 8.99 13.64
C ASP A 99 4.75 7.46 13.49
N LEU A 100 3.62 6.76 13.45
CA LEU A 100 3.56 5.32 13.17
C LEU A 100 4.14 4.99 11.78
N LEU A 101 3.85 5.81 10.77
CA LEU A 101 4.41 5.62 9.42
C LEU A 101 5.93 5.78 9.41
N LEU A 102 6.45 6.78 10.15
CA LEU A 102 7.89 6.99 10.29
C LEU A 102 8.54 5.80 11.01
N ALA A 103 7.95 5.31 12.09
CA ALA A 103 8.42 4.14 12.83
C ALA A 103 8.45 2.88 11.96
N ALA A 104 7.35 2.59 11.25
CA ALA A 104 7.27 1.45 10.32
C ALA A 104 8.31 1.55 9.20
N THR A 105 8.49 2.75 8.63
CA THR A 105 9.50 2.99 7.58
C THR A 105 10.91 2.75 8.11
N ARG A 106 11.24 3.22 9.31
CA ARG A 106 12.54 2.97 9.96
C ARG A 106 12.76 1.48 10.23
N ALA A 107 11.74 0.77 10.69
CA ALA A 107 11.81 -0.68 10.92
C ALA A 107 12.11 -1.44 9.62
N ILE A 108 11.45 -1.08 8.52
CA ILE A 108 11.71 -1.67 7.20
C ILE A 108 13.14 -1.36 6.73
N ARG A 109 13.63 -0.13 6.91
CA ARG A 109 15.02 0.20 6.57
C ARG A 109 16.04 -0.62 7.36
N LYS A 110 15.74 -0.90 8.64
CA LYS A 110 16.57 -1.79 9.46
C LYS A 110 16.54 -3.21 8.92
N LEU A 111 15.36 -3.73 8.61
CA LEU A 111 15.16 -5.06 8.02
C LEU A 111 15.95 -5.21 6.70
N CYS A 112 15.95 -4.20 5.84
CA CYS A 112 16.70 -4.22 4.57
C CYS A 112 18.21 -4.39 4.75
N LYS A 113 18.76 -4.06 5.93
CA LYS A 113 20.20 -4.19 6.26
C LYS A 113 20.53 -5.50 6.96
N GLU A 114 19.54 -6.36 7.20
CA GLU A 114 19.81 -7.67 7.78
C GLU A 114 20.53 -8.55 6.73
N PRO A 115 21.53 -9.36 7.14
CA PRO A 115 22.32 -10.18 6.22
C PRO A 115 21.48 -11.11 5.33
N ALA A 116 20.31 -11.52 5.82
CA ALA A 116 19.38 -12.37 5.09
C ALA A 116 18.79 -11.70 3.83
N TYR A 117 18.74 -10.36 3.79
CA TYR A 117 18.02 -9.59 2.77
C TYR A 117 18.90 -8.58 2.02
N GLU A 118 19.98 -8.10 2.65
CA GLU A 118 20.82 -7.00 2.16
C GLU A 118 21.30 -7.20 0.73
N LYS A 119 21.76 -8.42 0.39
CA LYS A 119 22.27 -8.74 -0.94
C LYS A 119 21.17 -8.60 -2.01
N GLN A 120 19.99 -9.20 -1.76
CA GLN A 120 18.86 -9.16 -2.68
C GLN A 120 18.29 -7.75 -2.82
N ILE A 121 18.21 -7.00 -1.71
CA ILE A 121 17.77 -5.59 -1.74
C ILE A 121 18.74 -4.73 -2.56
N THR A 122 20.05 -4.91 -2.40
CA THR A 122 21.06 -4.17 -3.17
C THR A 122 20.94 -4.45 -4.67
N LEU A 123 20.75 -5.72 -5.04
CA LEU A 123 20.52 -6.10 -6.43
C LEU A 123 19.23 -5.48 -7.00
N LEU A 124 18.12 -5.53 -6.25
CA LEU A 124 16.87 -4.90 -6.69
C LEU A 124 16.99 -3.39 -6.88
N ARG A 125 17.72 -2.71 -5.99
CA ARG A 125 17.97 -1.26 -6.07
C ARG A 125 18.90 -0.85 -7.20
N SER A 126 19.61 -1.79 -7.84
CA SER A 126 20.44 -1.50 -9.02
C SER A 126 19.58 -1.20 -10.26
N VAL A 127 18.31 -1.61 -10.25
CA VAL A 127 17.35 -1.29 -11.31
C VAL A 127 16.90 0.17 -11.14
N PRO A 128 17.01 1.02 -12.19
CA PRO A 128 16.51 2.39 -12.16
C PRO A 128 15.03 2.43 -11.76
N GLY A 129 14.64 3.39 -10.91
CA GLY A 129 13.27 3.54 -10.43
C GLY A 129 12.93 2.73 -9.17
N ILE A 130 13.71 1.69 -8.83
CA ILE A 130 13.44 0.87 -7.63
C ILE A 130 14.12 1.45 -6.38
N GLY A 131 13.33 2.15 -5.56
CA GLY A 131 13.75 2.61 -4.24
C GLY A 131 13.83 1.50 -3.19
N GLU A 132 14.48 1.78 -2.05
CA GLU A 132 14.67 0.80 -0.96
C GLU A 132 13.37 0.19 -0.42
N ILE A 133 12.32 1.01 -0.29
CA ILE A 133 11.01 0.52 0.17
C ILE A 133 10.34 -0.37 -0.88
N ASN A 134 10.43 -0.01 -2.16
CA ASN A 134 9.84 -0.81 -3.25
C ASN A 134 10.60 -2.12 -3.42
N ALA A 135 11.94 -2.09 -3.32
CA ALA A 135 12.77 -3.29 -3.27
C ALA A 135 12.34 -4.22 -2.12
N ALA A 136 12.11 -3.68 -0.93
CA ALA A 136 11.62 -4.45 0.21
C ALA A 136 10.23 -5.07 -0.02
N ILE A 137 9.30 -4.30 -0.62
CA ILE A 137 7.97 -4.80 -0.97
C ILE A 137 8.10 -5.96 -1.97
N ILE A 138 8.88 -5.78 -3.03
CA ILE A 138 9.08 -6.79 -4.07
C ILE A 138 9.66 -8.07 -3.46
N LEU A 139 10.74 -7.94 -2.69
CA LEU A 139 11.42 -9.07 -2.08
C LEU A 139 10.52 -9.85 -1.10
N MET A 140 9.81 -9.15 -0.20
CA MET A 140 8.99 -9.81 0.83
C MET A 140 7.66 -10.37 0.30
N GLU A 141 7.11 -9.79 -0.76
CA GLU A 141 5.87 -10.31 -1.36
C GLU A 141 6.14 -11.50 -2.30
N LEU A 142 7.26 -11.49 -3.02
CA LEU A 142 7.67 -12.61 -3.88
C LEU A 142 8.29 -13.76 -3.07
N GLN A 143 9.17 -13.44 -2.12
CA GLN A 143 10.04 -14.39 -1.40
C GLN A 143 10.88 -15.20 -2.39
N ASP A 144 10.47 -16.42 -2.70
CA ASP A 144 11.11 -17.28 -3.69
C ASP A 144 10.50 -17.05 -5.08
N ILE A 145 11.31 -16.61 -6.05
CA ILE A 145 10.89 -16.45 -7.44
C ILE A 145 10.71 -17.80 -8.16
N HIS A 146 11.42 -18.85 -7.73
CA HIS A 146 11.39 -20.17 -8.35
C HIS A 146 10.06 -20.91 -8.13
N ARG A 147 9.20 -20.40 -7.23
CA ARG A 147 7.82 -20.89 -7.09
C ARG A 147 6.97 -20.69 -8.36
N PHE A 148 7.36 -19.75 -9.23
CA PHE A 148 6.67 -19.47 -10.48
C PHE A 148 7.39 -20.22 -11.62
N LYS A 149 6.68 -21.16 -12.25
CA LYS A 149 7.28 -21.96 -13.34
C LYS A 149 7.52 -21.14 -14.61
N HIS A 150 6.66 -20.16 -14.86
CA HIS A 150 6.67 -19.33 -16.05
C HIS A 150 6.38 -17.88 -15.67
N PHE A 151 6.90 -16.95 -16.46
CA PHE A 151 6.70 -15.51 -16.28
C PHE A 151 5.22 -15.12 -16.25
N ASP A 152 4.39 -15.76 -17.08
CA ASP A 152 2.94 -15.52 -17.09
C ASP A 152 2.26 -15.82 -15.74
N GLN A 153 2.78 -16.79 -14.98
CA GLN A 153 2.26 -17.09 -13.64
C GLN A 153 2.58 -15.97 -12.65
N LEU A 154 3.75 -15.35 -12.78
CA LEU A 154 4.14 -14.18 -12.02
C LEU A 154 3.27 -12.97 -12.39
N CYS A 155 3.10 -12.69 -13.69
CA CYS A 155 2.23 -11.62 -14.16
C CYS A 155 0.77 -11.80 -13.70
N SER A 156 0.26 -13.04 -13.70
CA SER A 156 -1.05 -13.38 -13.17
C SER A 156 -1.13 -13.17 -11.65
N TYR A 157 -0.09 -13.50 -10.90
CA TYR A 157 -0.03 -13.31 -9.44
C TYR A 157 0.02 -11.83 -9.05
N VAL A 158 0.82 -11.03 -9.75
CA VAL A 158 0.85 -9.58 -9.58
C VAL A 158 -0.46 -8.95 -10.04
N GLY A 159 -1.13 -9.53 -11.04
CA GLY A 159 -2.38 -9.02 -11.61
C GLY A 159 -2.16 -7.95 -12.68
N LEU A 160 -1.12 -8.13 -13.51
CA LEU A 160 -0.82 -7.32 -14.70
C LEU A 160 -1.52 -7.83 -15.97
N ILE A 161 -2.15 -9.01 -15.88
CA ILE A 161 -2.89 -9.62 -16.98
C ILE A 161 -4.36 -9.19 -16.90
N PRO A 162 -5.02 -8.87 -18.04
CA PRO A 162 -6.44 -8.57 -18.06
C PRO A 162 -7.28 -9.80 -17.66
N ASP A 163 -8.38 -9.56 -16.97
CA ASP A 163 -9.38 -10.58 -16.70
C ASP A 163 -10.17 -10.87 -17.99
N THR A 164 -10.46 -12.14 -18.25
CA THR A 164 -11.15 -12.56 -19.48
C THR A 164 -12.34 -13.43 -19.13
N SER A 165 -13.46 -13.16 -19.78
CA SER A 165 -14.66 -13.99 -19.72
C SER A 165 -14.83 -14.62 -21.08
N ASP A 166 -14.68 -15.94 -21.13
CA ASP A 166 -14.85 -16.72 -22.34
C ASP A 166 -16.02 -17.68 -22.13
N SER A 167 -17.08 -17.48 -22.91
CA SER A 167 -18.29 -18.33 -22.88
C SER A 167 -18.33 -19.34 -24.03
N GLY A 168 -17.25 -19.47 -24.81
CA GLY A 168 -17.16 -20.35 -25.97
C GLY A 168 -17.63 -19.70 -27.29
N GLU A 169 -18.64 -18.83 -27.24
CA GLU A 169 -19.12 -18.07 -28.41
C GLU A 169 -18.64 -16.61 -28.43
N THR A 170 -18.34 -16.05 -27.26
CA THR A 170 -17.86 -14.67 -27.12
C THR A 170 -16.74 -14.56 -26.10
N ARG A 171 -15.69 -13.82 -26.48
CA ARG A 171 -14.54 -13.50 -25.63
C ARG A 171 -14.57 -12.02 -25.27
N ILE A 172 -14.76 -11.71 -23.99
CA ILE A 172 -14.83 -10.34 -23.48
C ILE A 172 -13.67 -10.11 -22.50
N SER A 173 -12.88 -9.06 -22.75
CA SER A 173 -11.87 -8.58 -21.81
C SER A 173 -12.55 -7.70 -20.74
N LYS A 174 -12.44 -8.08 -19.47
CA LYS A 174 -13.03 -7.39 -18.32
C LYS A 174 -12.12 -6.32 -17.70
N GLY A 175 -11.01 -5.98 -18.38
CA GLY A 175 -10.02 -5.03 -17.89
C GLY A 175 -9.10 -5.62 -16.82
N ILE A 176 -8.55 -4.78 -15.94
CA ILE A 176 -7.57 -5.22 -14.93
C ILE A 176 -8.23 -6.16 -13.91
N THR A 177 -7.57 -7.30 -13.64
CA THR A 177 -8.07 -8.27 -12.66
C THR A 177 -8.10 -7.70 -11.22
N LYS A 178 -9.17 -8.00 -10.50
CA LYS A 178 -9.30 -7.74 -9.06
C LYS A 178 -8.48 -8.73 -8.22
N ARG A 179 -8.17 -9.90 -8.78
CA ARG A 179 -7.37 -10.96 -8.12
C ARG A 179 -5.90 -10.68 -8.36
N SER A 180 -5.32 -9.86 -7.50
CA SER A 180 -3.96 -9.35 -7.65
C SER A 180 -3.28 -9.20 -6.30
N ASN A 181 -1.96 -9.37 -6.25
CA ASN A 181 -1.17 -8.84 -5.14
C ASN A 181 -1.08 -7.31 -5.28
N GLN A 182 -1.94 -6.60 -4.54
CA GLN A 182 -2.07 -5.14 -4.62
C GLN A 182 -0.78 -4.40 -4.25
N TYR A 183 0.01 -4.94 -3.31
CA TYR A 183 1.27 -4.35 -2.88
C TYR A 183 2.33 -4.45 -3.98
N LEU A 184 2.48 -5.62 -4.60
CA LEU A 184 3.41 -5.80 -5.73
C LEU A 184 3.01 -4.98 -6.94
N ARG A 185 1.72 -4.97 -7.29
CA ARG A 185 1.24 -4.22 -8.44
C ARG A 185 1.50 -2.72 -8.28
N ALA A 186 1.19 -2.16 -7.10
CA ALA A 186 1.48 -0.77 -6.80
C ALA A 186 2.98 -0.47 -6.89
N ALA A 187 3.82 -1.28 -6.22
CA ALA A 187 5.27 -1.07 -6.23
C ALA A 187 5.88 -1.13 -7.63
N LEU A 188 5.42 -2.04 -8.51
CA LEU A 188 5.92 -2.15 -9.88
C LEU A 188 5.45 -0.98 -10.75
N VAL A 189 4.19 -0.57 -10.65
CA VAL A 189 3.65 0.56 -11.41
C VAL A 189 4.30 1.88 -10.97
N GLU A 190 4.54 2.07 -9.67
CA GLU A 190 5.20 3.27 -9.12
C GLU A 190 6.70 3.34 -9.44
N SER A 191 7.33 2.21 -9.77
CA SER A 191 8.75 2.14 -10.12
C SER A 191 9.01 2.13 -11.64
N SER A 192 7.94 2.21 -12.45
CA SER A 192 8.01 2.23 -13.92
C SER A 192 8.27 3.63 -14.47
#